data_AF-T1B8R2-F1
#
_entry.id   AF-T1B8R2-F1
#
_cell.length_a   1.000
_cell.length_b   1.000
_cell.length_c   1.000
_cell.angle_alpha   90.00
_cell.angle_beta   90.00
_cell.angle_gamma   90.00
#
_symmetry.space_group_name_H-M   'P 1'
#
loop_
_entity.id
_entity.type
_entity.pdbx_description
1 polymer ?
#
loop_
_entity_poly.entity_id
_entity_poly.type
_entity_poly.pdbx_seq_one_letter_code
_entity_poly.pdbx_strand_id
1 'polypeptide(L)'
;PGRFRGRDVTVIDVFEAIGAAEAGRITDDDLRALEDVACPGAGACGGQFTANTMAMAIELLGIAPLQSGGVAATDPAKPGVATEVGRRAVEMVLAGRGPSTYLSPESFANAIAGVMASGGSTNAVLHLLAIANEARIPLQIDDFDRISARTPWLADLRPGGRYNAVDLTRAGG
;
A
#
# COMPACT_ATOMS: atom_id res chain seq x y z
N PRO A 1 4.81 -11.56 6.21
CA PRO A 1 3.59 -12.37 6.42
C PRO A 1 3.84 -13.35 7.57
N GLY A 2 2.79 -13.75 8.28
CA GLY A 2 2.82 -14.88 9.21
C GLY A 2 2.89 -16.22 8.47
N ARG A 3 3.14 -17.31 9.21
CA ARG A 3 3.15 -18.69 8.67
C ARG A 3 2.19 -19.56 9.46
N PHE A 4 1.20 -20.13 8.79
CA PHE A 4 0.23 -21.05 9.39
C PHE A 4 0.03 -22.25 8.47
N ARG A 5 0.23 -23.47 8.99
CA ARG A 5 0.06 -24.74 8.24
C ARG A 5 0.74 -24.74 6.86
N GLY A 6 1.96 -24.21 6.78
CA GLY A 6 2.78 -24.19 5.56
C GLY A 6 2.49 -23.07 4.56
N ARG A 7 1.45 -22.25 4.77
CA ARG A 7 1.13 -21.10 3.90
C ARG A 7 1.40 -19.75 4.58
N ASP A 8 1.65 -18.74 3.76
CA ASP A 8 1.69 -17.35 4.23
C ASP A 8 0.28 -16.90 4.63
N VAL A 9 0.20 -16.20 5.75
CA VAL A 9 -1.03 -15.63 6.30
C VAL A 9 -0.82 -14.17 6.71
N THR A 10 -1.92 -13.45 6.75
CA THR A 10 -2.01 -12.03 7.13
C THR A 10 -3.26 -11.81 7.98
N VAL A 11 -3.44 -10.58 8.47
CA VAL A 11 -4.64 -10.21 9.24
C VAL A 11 -5.97 -10.48 8.50
N ILE A 12 -6.00 -10.46 7.16
CA ILE A 12 -7.24 -10.77 6.42
C ILE A 12 -7.64 -12.23 6.57
N ASP A 13 -6.66 -13.14 6.67
CA ASP A 13 -6.92 -14.56 6.88
C ASP A 13 -7.58 -14.79 8.24
N VAL A 14 -7.27 -13.95 9.25
CA VAL A 14 -7.96 -13.97 10.55
C VAL A 14 -9.42 -13.52 10.40
N PHE A 15 -9.67 -12.43 9.67
CA PHE A 15 -11.04 -11.96 9.43
C PHE A 15 -11.89 -13.01 8.69
N GLU A 16 -11.32 -13.69 7.70
CA GLU A 16 -11.98 -14.79 7.00
C GLU A 16 -12.19 -16.00 7.92
N ALA A 17 -11.22 -16.30 8.78
CA ALA A 17 -11.29 -17.41 9.73
C ALA A 17 -12.39 -17.21 10.78
N ILE A 18 -12.65 -15.98 11.24
CA ILE A 18 -13.79 -15.69 12.14
C ILE A 18 -15.11 -16.17 11.50
N GLY A 19 -15.35 -15.83 10.23
CA GLY A 19 -16.53 -16.28 9.51
C GLY A 19 -16.53 -17.79 9.23
N ALA A 20 -15.35 -18.41 9.09
CA ALA A 20 -15.23 -19.86 8.94
C ALA A 20 -15.52 -20.61 10.24
N ALA A 21 -15.11 -20.07 11.39
CA ALA A 21 -15.35 -20.65 12.71
C ALA A 21 -16.86 -20.61 13.04
N GLU A 22 -17.51 -19.46 12.84
CA GLU A 22 -18.96 -19.31 13.01
C GLU A 22 -19.75 -20.27 12.10
N ALA A 23 -19.23 -20.53 10.90
CA ALA A 23 -19.81 -21.50 9.96
C ALA A 23 -19.45 -22.97 10.26
N GLY A 24 -18.74 -23.26 11.35
CA GLY A 24 -18.30 -24.61 11.73
C GLY A 24 -17.29 -25.25 10.77
N ARG A 25 -16.60 -24.46 9.93
CA ARG A 25 -15.60 -24.93 8.96
C ARG A 25 -14.20 -25.06 9.54
N ILE A 26 -13.93 -24.35 10.64
CA ILE A 26 -12.72 -24.48 11.46
C ILE A 26 -13.15 -24.49 12.94
N THR A 27 -12.27 -24.95 13.82
CA THR A 27 -12.48 -24.90 15.28
C THR A 27 -12.01 -23.56 15.85
N ASP A 28 -12.46 -23.24 17.08
CA ASP A 28 -11.94 -22.08 17.82
C ASP A 28 -10.44 -22.20 18.10
N ASP A 29 -9.94 -23.42 18.30
CA ASP A 29 -8.50 -23.69 18.45
C ASP A 29 -7.73 -23.39 17.15
N ASP A 30 -8.32 -23.72 15.99
CA ASP A 30 -7.74 -23.40 14.68
C ASP A 30 -7.71 -21.89 14.44
N LEU A 31 -8.78 -21.18 14.81
CA LEU A 31 -8.84 -19.72 14.74
C LEU A 31 -7.77 -19.09 15.64
N ARG A 32 -7.69 -19.51 16.90
CA ARG A 32 -6.71 -19.00 17.86
C ARG A 32 -5.27 -19.24 17.40
N ALA A 33 -4.98 -20.44 16.91
CA ALA A 33 -3.64 -20.76 16.40
C ALA A 33 -3.27 -19.91 15.17
N LEU A 34 -4.24 -19.50 14.35
CA LEU A 34 -4.02 -18.57 13.25
C LEU A 34 -3.79 -17.15 13.75
N GLU A 35 -4.59 -16.67 14.72
CA GLU A 35 -4.43 -15.35 15.34
C GLU A 35 -3.02 -15.14 15.91
N ASP A 36 -2.51 -16.14 16.62
CA ASP A 36 -1.19 -16.11 17.28
C ASP A 36 -0.03 -15.92 16.29
N VAL A 37 -0.21 -16.26 15.01
CA VAL A 37 0.87 -16.24 14.00
C VAL A 37 0.65 -15.27 12.84
N ALA A 38 -0.57 -14.75 12.66
CA ALA A 38 -0.92 -13.91 11.50
C ALA A 38 -0.15 -12.57 11.43
N CYS A 39 0.22 -12.02 12.60
CA CYS A 39 0.89 -10.73 12.77
C CYS A 39 2.25 -10.92 13.46
N PRO A 40 3.29 -11.44 12.77
CA PRO A 40 4.54 -11.89 13.39
C PRO A 40 5.48 -10.75 13.85
N GLY A 41 5.11 -9.48 13.68
CA GLY A 41 5.96 -8.36 14.02
C GLY A 41 5.39 -7.00 13.58
N ALA A 42 6.21 -5.97 13.72
CA ALA A 42 5.84 -4.61 13.33
C ALA A 42 5.66 -4.46 11.81
N GLY A 43 4.75 -3.57 11.42
CA GLY A 43 4.49 -3.23 10.01
C GLY A 43 3.01 -2.99 9.75
N ALA A 44 2.70 -2.47 8.56
CA ALA A 44 1.33 -2.36 8.08
C ALA A 44 0.78 -3.72 7.62
N CYS A 45 -0.53 -3.78 7.33
CA CYS A 45 -1.18 -4.96 6.78
C CYS A 45 -0.49 -5.41 5.47
N GLY A 46 -0.25 -6.71 5.30
CA GLY A 46 0.67 -7.23 4.28
C GLY A 46 0.17 -7.24 2.82
N GLY A 47 -1.13 -7.13 2.58
CA GLY A 47 -1.71 -7.07 1.22
C GLY A 47 -1.73 -5.66 0.64
N GLN A 48 -2.20 -5.50 -0.60
CA GLN A 48 -2.40 -4.20 -1.27
C GLN A 48 -3.65 -3.46 -0.73
N PHE A 49 -3.74 -3.40 0.59
CA PHE A 49 -4.77 -2.65 1.32
C PHE A 49 -4.42 -1.16 1.35
N THR A 50 -5.19 -0.37 2.10
CA THR A 50 -5.04 1.10 2.12
C THR A 50 -3.61 1.55 2.44
N ALA A 51 -2.91 0.92 3.39
CA ALA A 51 -1.55 1.33 3.74
C ALA A 51 -0.55 1.20 2.57
N ASN A 52 -0.48 0.04 1.92
CA ASN A 52 0.45 -0.17 0.80
C ASN A 52 -0.02 0.52 -0.48
N THR A 53 -1.34 0.63 -0.68
CA THR A 53 -1.93 1.44 -1.77
C THR A 53 -1.48 2.89 -1.64
N MET A 54 -1.61 3.47 -0.45
CA MET A 54 -1.24 4.87 -0.24
C MET A 54 0.27 5.08 -0.22
N ALA A 55 1.07 4.13 0.28
CA ALA A 55 2.53 4.21 0.17
C ALA A 55 2.97 4.32 -1.29
N MET A 56 2.47 3.42 -2.16
CA MET A 56 2.73 3.48 -3.60
C MET A 56 2.19 4.76 -4.24
N ALA A 57 0.96 5.17 -3.91
CA ALA A 57 0.37 6.39 -4.45
C ALA A 57 1.21 7.64 -4.11
N ILE A 58 1.75 7.73 -2.90
CA ILE A 58 2.60 8.84 -2.45
C ILE A 58 3.95 8.87 -3.19
N GLU A 59 4.52 7.71 -3.50
CA GLU A 59 5.70 7.61 -4.37
C GLU A 59 5.39 8.09 -5.80
N LEU A 60 4.23 7.72 -6.35
CA LEU A 60 3.79 8.12 -7.69
C LEU A 60 3.35 9.60 -7.78
N LEU A 61 2.90 10.19 -6.67
CA LEU A 61 2.73 11.63 -6.54
C LEU A 61 4.07 12.38 -6.58
N GLY A 62 5.19 11.69 -6.36
CA GLY A 62 6.54 12.25 -6.40
C GLY A 62 7.00 12.90 -5.10
N ILE A 63 6.25 12.74 -3.99
CA ILE A 63 6.58 13.36 -2.70
C ILE A 63 7.25 12.39 -1.70
N ALA A 64 7.46 11.13 -2.11
CA ALA A 64 8.39 10.20 -1.49
C ALA A 64 9.30 9.57 -2.55
N PRO A 65 10.55 9.19 -2.21
CA PRO A 65 11.40 8.44 -3.13
C PRO A 65 10.76 7.11 -3.52
N LEU A 66 10.88 6.74 -4.79
CA LEU A 66 10.44 5.44 -5.30
C LEU A 66 11.02 4.31 -4.45
N GLN A 67 10.19 3.28 -4.19
CA GLN A 67 10.52 2.06 -3.44
C GLN A 67 10.82 2.28 -1.93
N SER A 68 10.70 3.50 -1.40
CA SER A 68 10.93 3.76 0.03
C SER A 68 9.87 3.13 0.94
N GLY A 69 8.62 3.06 0.46
CA GLY A 69 7.48 2.44 1.11
C GLY A 69 7.45 0.91 0.97
N GLY A 70 8.06 0.36 -0.09
CA GLY A 70 8.04 -1.07 -0.39
C GLY A 70 8.89 -1.95 0.54
N VAL A 71 9.94 -1.40 1.16
CA VAL A 71 10.80 -2.15 2.10
C VAL A 71 10.00 -2.54 3.34
N ALA A 72 10.04 -3.80 3.75
CA ALA A 72 9.28 -4.25 4.93
C ALA A 72 9.79 -3.57 6.21
N ALA A 73 8.91 -3.40 7.20
CA ALA A 73 9.24 -2.65 8.42
C ALA A 73 10.36 -3.31 9.26
N THR A 74 10.42 -4.65 9.25
CA THR A 74 11.43 -5.44 9.97
C THR A 74 12.62 -5.82 9.08
N ASP A 75 12.67 -5.34 7.83
CA ASP A 75 13.79 -5.60 6.93
C ASP A 75 15.06 -4.87 7.41
N PRO A 76 16.23 -5.53 7.45
CA PRO A 76 17.49 -4.89 7.84
C PRO A 76 17.87 -3.64 7.01
N ALA A 77 17.34 -3.50 5.79
CA ALA A 77 17.56 -2.33 4.95
C ALA A 77 16.71 -1.11 5.36
N LYS A 78 15.62 -1.29 6.13
CA LYS A 78 14.68 -0.21 6.48
C LYS A 78 15.35 1.00 7.19
N PRO A 79 16.27 0.82 8.16
CA PRO A 79 16.98 1.95 8.76
C PRO A 79 17.81 2.75 7.75
N GLY A 80 18.41 2.08 6.75
CA GLY A 80 19.14 2.72 5.66
C GLY A 80 18.22 3.57 4.78
N VAL A 81 17.05 3.04 4.42
CA VAL A 81 16.01 3.80 3.70
C VAL A 81 15.58 5.04 4.47
N ALA A 82 15.31 4.90 5.78
CA ALA A 82 14.92 6.03 6.63
C ALA A 82 16.00 7.12 6.67
N THR A 83 17.27 6.72 6.77
CA THR A 83 18.42 7.64 6.76
C THR A 83 18.52 8.39 5.44
N GLU A 84 18.38 7.69 4.30
CA GLU A 84 18.42 8.32 2.98
C GLU A 84 17.24 9.26 2.75
N VAL A 85 16.02 8.88 3.14
CA VAL A 85 14.84 9.74 3.08
C VAL A 85 15.04 11.00 3.92
N GLY A 86 15.58 10.87 5.13
CA GLY A 86 15.91 12.01 5.99
C GLY A 86 16.93 12.96 5.36
N ARG A 87 17.99 12.40 4.77
CA ARG A 87 19.01 13.17 4.03
C ARG A 87 18.39 13.94 2.87
N ARG A 88 17.55 13.29 2.06
CA ARG A 88 16.81 13.91 0.96
C ARG A 88 15.89 15.03 1.46
N ALA A 89 15.15 14.80 2.54
CA ALA A 89 14.26 15.82 3.10
C ALA A 89 15.02 17.11 3.48
N VAL A 90 16.22 16.99 4.07
CA VAL A 90 17.07 18.15 4.35
C VAL A 90 17.53 18.86 3.07
N GLU A 91 17.99 18.11 2.06
CA GLU A 91 18.38 18.70 0.76
C GLU A 91 17.23 19.47 0.11
N MET A 92 16.02 18.93 0.20
CA MET A 92 14.81 19.54 -0.34
C MET A 92 14.50 20.89 0.32
N VAL A 93 14.55 20.93 1.65
CA VAL A 93 14.34 22.16 2.42
C VAL A 93 15.40 23.20 2.10
N LEU A 94 16.69 22.81 2.05
CA LEU A 94 17.79 23.72 1.72
C LEU A 94 17.69 24.27 0.29
N ALA A 95 17.13 23.49 -0.64
CA ALA A 95 16.87 23.90 -2.00
C ALA A 95 15.57 24.70 -2.18
N GLY A 96 14.83 25.00 -1.09
CA GLY A 96 13.56 25.71 -1.15
C GLY A 96 12.45 24.94 -1.87
N ARG A 97 12.52 23.61 -1.90
CA ARG A 97 11.54 22.74 -2.57
C ARG A 97 10.67 22.03 -1.53
N GLY A 98 9.37 21.99 -1.78
CA GLY A 98 8.38 21.33 -0.94
C GLY A 98 7.41 20.47 -1.75
N PRO A 99 6.39 19.87 -1.14
CA PRO A 99 5.40 19.04 -1.84
C PRO A 99 4.75 19.74 -3.05
N SER A 100 4.46 21.04 -2.94
CA SER A 100 3.90 21.84 -4.03
C SER A 100 4.79 21.95 -5.27
N THR A 101 6.08 21.63 -5.16
CA THR A 101 7.00 21.53 -6.30
C THR A 101 6.73 20.28 -7.17
N TYR A 102 6.10 19.23 -6.60
CA TYR A 102 5.93 17.92 -7.24
C TYR A 102 4.46 17.56 -7.51
N LEU A 103 3.53 18.15 -6.75
CA LEU A 103 2.11 17.90 -6.90
C LEU A 103 1.57 18.66 -8.11
N SER A 104 1.01 17.93 -9.07
CA SER A 104 0.38 18.45 -10.28
C SER A 104 -0.78 17.55 -10.71
N PRO A 105 -1.70 18.01 -11.57
CA PRO A 105 -2.77 17.14 -12.10
C PRO A 105 -2.23 15.83 -12.70
N GLU A 106 -1.06 15.87 -13.35
CA GLU A 106 -0.40 14.71 -13.93
C GLU A 106 0.13 13.74 -12.87
N SER A 107 0.70 14.23 -11.76
CA SER A 107 1.18 13.34 -10.70
C SER A 107 0.04 12.66 -9.96
N PHE A 108 -1.10 13.33 -9.78
CA PHE A 108 -2.33 12.68 -9.31
C PHE A 108 -2.85 11.65 -10.31
N ALA A 109 -2.83 11.95 -11.61
CA ALA A 109 -3.24 10.98 -12.63
C ALA A 109 -2.35 9.72 -12.62
N ASN A 110 -1.04 9.88 -12.42
CA ASN A 110 -0.10 8.77 -12.27
C ASN A 110 -0.38 7.95 -11.00
N ALA A 111 -0.63 8.61 -9.87
CA ALA A 111 -0.96 7.94 -8.62
C ALA A 111 -2.25 7.12 -8.75
N ILE A 112 -3.30 7.69 -9.35
CA ILE A 112 -4.56 6.99 -9.61
C ILE A 112 -4.33 5.79 -10.53
N ALA A 113 -3.57 5.95 -11.62
CA ALA A 113 -3.25 4.85 -12.52
C ALA A 113 -2.50 3.72 -11.78
N GLY A 114 -1.54 4.03 -10.90
CA GLY A 114 -0.86 3.03 -10.09
C GLY A 114 -1.78 2.31 -9.11
N VAL A 115 -2.72 3.04 -8.49
CA VAL A 115 -3.77 2.44 -7.64
C VAL A 115 -4.61 1.44 -8.47
N MET A 116 -5.07 1.82 -9.66
CA MET A 116 -5.90 0.94 -10.51
C MET A 116 -5.10 -0.27 -11.03
N ALA A 117 -3.87 -0.04 -11.48
CA ALA A 117 -3.00 -1.09 -12.01
C ALA A 117 -2.61 -2.12 -10.95
N SER A 118 -2.53 -1.72 -9.68
CA SER A 118 -2.20 -2.61 -8.57
C SER A 118 -3.39 -3.30 -7.91
N GLY A 119 -4.63 -2.97 -8.30
CA GLY A 119 -5.83 -3.42 -7.59
C GLY A 119 -5.95 -2.81 -6.18
N GLY A 120 -5.52 -1.55 -6.04
CA GLY A 120 -5.44 -0.84 -4.77
C GLY A 120 -6.79 -0.53 -4.12
N SER A 121 -6.72 -0.17 -2.84
CA SER A 121 -7.88 0.11 -2.00
C SER A 121 -8.72 1.30 -2.50
N THR A 122 -10.05 1.16 -2.45
CA THR A 122 -11.01 2.24 -2.72
C THR A 122 -10.83 3.46 -1.81
N ASN A 123 -10.28 3.29 -0.60
CA ASN A 123 -9.95 4.40 0.30
C ASN A 123 -8.95 5.39 -0.33
N ALA A 124 -8.17 4.97 -1.33
CA ALA A 124 -7.29 5.88 -2.06
C ALA A 124 -8.05 7.02 -2.76
N VAL A 125 -9.31 6.80 -3.14
CA VAL A 125 -10.17 7.87 -3.70
C VAL A 125 -10.32 9.01 -2.70
N LEU A 126 -10.70 8.69 -1.46
CA LEU A 126 -10.90 9.68 -0.40
C LEU A 126 -9.59 10.41 -0.06
N HIS A 127 -8.50 9.66 0.08
CA HIS A 127 -7.21 10.22 0.44
C HIS A 127 -6.64 11.11 -0.67
N LEU A 128 -6.68 10.68 -1.93
CA LEU A 128 -6.16 11.47 -3.05
C LEU A 128 -7.00 12.73 -3.29
N LEU A 129 -8.32 12.67 -3.15
CA LEU A 129 -9.16 13.87 -3.17
C LEU A 129 -8.81 14.85 -2.04
N ALA A 130 -8.58 14.35 -0.83
CA ALA A 130 -8.20 15.19 0.31
C ALA A 130 -6.83 15.87 0.10
N ILE A 131 -5.82 15.11 -0.38
CA ILE A 131 -4.48 15.64 -0.66
C ILE A 131 -4.56 16.67 -1.80
N ALA A 132 -5.31 16.38 -2.88
CA ALA A 132 -5.49 17.31 -3.99
C ALA A 132 -6.13 18.62 -3.54
N ASN A 133 -7.18 18.54 -2.69
CA ASN A 133 -7.84 19.71 -2.15
C ASN A 133 -6.89 20.56 -1.29
N GLU A 134 -6.09 19.94 -0.42
CA GLU A 134 -5.08 20.64 0.39
C GLU A 134 -4.03 21.32 -0.50
N ALA A 135 -3.57 20.63 -1.54
CA ALA A 135 -2.59 21.14 -2.51
C ALA A 135 -3.19 22.11 -3.55
N ARG A 136 -4.51 22.39 -3.49
CA ARG A 136 -5.25 23.20 -4.47
C ARG A 136 -5.12 22.70 -5.91
N ILE A 137 -4.99 21.39 -6.09
CA ILE A 137 -4.98 20.72 -7.40
C ILE A 137 -6.42 20.33 -7.77
N PRO A 138 -6.91 20.70 -8.96
CA PRO A 138 -8.23 20.27 -9.41
C PRO A 138 -8.22 18.75 -9.66
N LEU A 139 -8.96 18.03 -8.82
CA LEU A 139 -9.23 16.61 -8.97
C LEU A 139 -10.69 16.36 -8.57
N GLN A 140 -11.44 15.69 -9.42
CA GLN A 140 -12.83 15.32 -9.18
C GLN A 140 -12.96 13.80 -9.07
N ILE A 141 -14.04 13.33 -8.45
CA ILE A 141 -14.28 11.89 -8.31
C ILE A 141 -14.40 11.18 -9.67
N ASP A 142 -14.94 11.86 -10.68
CA ASP A 142 -15.08 11.33 -12.06
C ASP A 142 -13.73 11.12 -12.76
N ASP A 143 -12.66 11.78 -12.31
CA ASP A 143 -11.33 11.55 -12.86
C ASP A 143 -10.83 10.13 -12.58
N PHE A 144 -11.25 9.53 -11.46
CA PHE A 144 -10.90 8.16 -11.12
C PHE A 144 -11.52 7.16 -12.09
N ASP A 145 -12.79 7.35 -12.46
CA ASP A 145 -13.48 6.49 -13.42
C ASP A 145 -12.84 6.58 -14.81
N ARG A 146 -12.59 7.81 -15.29
CA ARG A 146 -11.93 8.06 -16.57
C ARG A 146 -10.53 7.43 -16.65
N ILE A 147 -9.75 7.51 -15.58
CA ILE A 147 -8.40 6.93 -15.52
C ILE A 147 -8.49 5.40 -15.40
N SER A 148 -9.41 4.88 -14.57
CA SER A 148 -9.66 3.45 -14.43
C SER A 148 -10.01 2.79 -15.76
N ALA A 149 -10.90 3.40 -16.55
CA ALA A 149 -11.35 2.88 -17.84
C ALA A 149 -10.22 2.63 -18.86
N ARG A 150 -9.08 3.32 -18.73
CA ARG A 150 -7.90 3.16 -19.60
C ARG A 150 -6.72 2.47 -18.93
N THR A 151 -6.83 2.09 -17.66
CA THR A 151 -5.73 1.51 -16.89
C THR A 151 -5.98 0.01 -16.67
N PRO A 152 -5.15 -0.87 -17.26
CA PRO A 152 -5.30 -2.31 -17.03
C PRO A 152 -4.92 -2.68 -15.59
N TRP A 153 -5.58 -3.71 -15.05
CA TRP A 153 -5.12 -4.36 -13.82
C TRP A 153 -3.92 -5.25 -14.14
N LEU A 154 -2.77 -4.97 -13.52
CA LEU A 154 -1.49 -5.64 -13.79
C LEU A 154 -0.96 -6.48 -12.62
N ALA A 155 -1.24 -6.12 -11.37
CA ALA A 155 -0.63 -6.78 -10.20
C ALA A 155 -1.53 -7.88 -9.59
N ASP A 156 -0.95 -9.05 -9.34
CA ASP A 156 -1.63 -10.19 -8.70
C ASP A 156 -1.52 -10.13 -7.16
N LEU A 157 -2.10 -9.08 -6.56
CA LEU A 157 -1.95 -8.79 -5.13
C LEU A 157 -3.23 -9.02 -4.34
N ARG A 158 -3.09 -9.58 -3.13
CA ARG A 158 -4.19 -9.67 -2.16
C ARG A 158 -4.76 -8.28 -1.88
N PRO A 159 -6.09 -8.12 -1.79
CA PRO A 159 -7.09 -9.19 -1.70
C PRO A 159 -7.59 -9.73 -3.06
N GLY A 160 -7.34 -9.05 -4.18
CA GLY A 160 -7.84 -9.48 -5.50
C GLY A 160 -7.02 -10.61 -6.15
N GLY A 161 -5.82 -10.87 -5.64
CA GLY A 161 -4.86 -11.83 -6.17
C GLY A 161 -4.17 -12.66 -5.10
N ARG A 162 -3.04 -13.26 -5.45
CA ARG A 162 -2.35 -14.29 -4.65
C ARG A 162 -1.23 -13.74 -3.75
N TYR A 163 -0.51 -12.73 -4.21
CA TYR A 163 0.74 -12.27 -3.60
C TYR A 163 0.54 -11.11 -2.61
N ASN A 164 1.51 -10.88 -1.72
CA ASN A 164 1.50 -9.79 -0.76
C ASN A 164 2.32 -8.58 -1.28
N ALA A 165 2.18 -7.42 -0.64
CA ALA A 165 2.92 -6.21 -1.03
C ALA A 165 4.45 -6.40 -0.98
N VAL A 166 4.95 -7.20 -0.03
CA VAL A 166 6.39 -7.54 0.03
C VAL A 166 6.87 -8.33 -1.18
N ASP A 167 5.99 -9.07 -1.84
CA ASP A 167 6.33 -9.83 -3.04
C ASP A 167 6.44 -8.91 -4.26
N LEU A 168 5.63 -7.84 -4.32
CA LEU A 168 5.80 -6.78 -5.33
C LEU A 168 7.18 -6.13 -5.20
N THR A 169 7.58 -5.74 -3.99
CA THR A 169 8.91 -5.16 -3.74
C THR A 169 10.03 -6.10 -4.21
N ARG A 170 9.90 -7.41 -3.92
CA ARG A 170 10.87 -8.42 -4.36
C ARG A 170 10.89 -8.63 -5.87
N ALA A 171 9.76 -8.42 -6.54
CA ALA A 171 9.64 -8.49 -8.00
C ALA A 171 10.23 -7.26 -8.72
N GLY A 172 10.60 -6.21 -7.98
CA GLY A 172 11.18 -4.98 -8.52
C GLY A 172 10.45 -3.71 -8.13
N GLY A 173 9.33 -3.81 -7.42
CA GLY A 173 8.45 -2.67 -7.12
C GLY A 173 7.47 -2.36 -8.23
#